data_AF-A0A9E4BT95-F1
#
_entry.id   AF-A0A9E4BT95-F1
#
_cell.length_a   1.000
_cell.length_b   1.000
_cell.length_c   1.000
_cell.angle_alpha   90.00
_cell.angle_beta   90.00
_cell.angle_gamma   90.00
#
_symmetry.space_group_name_H-M   'P 1'
#
loop_
_entity.id
_entity.type
_entity.pdbx_description
1 polymer ?
#
loop_
_entity_poly.entity_id
_entity_poly.type
_entity_poly.pdbx_seq_one_letter_code
_entity_poly.pdbx_strand_id
1 'polypeptide(L)' 'MARVVVRDDEPFEKALKRFKKTCEKAGIMTEMKKHQHFEKPSERRKRKIAAAKRKRMKFETRFNQ' A
#
# COMPACT_ATOMS: atom_id res chain seq x y z
N MET A 1 -11.56 2.97 1.85
CA MET A 1 -12.03 3.42 0.51
C MET A 1 -11.37 4.76 0.21
N ALA A 2 -10.70 4.92 -0.93
CA ALA A 2 -10.00 6.15 -1.28
C ALA A 2 -10.98 7.14 -1.95
N ARG A 3 -11.17 8.33 -1.36
CA ARG A 3 -11.98 9.41 -1.95
C ARG A 3 -11.09 10.62 -2.22
N VAL A 4 -11.11 11.14 -3.44
CA VAL A 4 -10.41 12.38 -3.81
C VAL A 4 -11.46 13.34 -4.35
N VAL A 5 -11.57 14.51 -3.72
CA VAL A 5 -12.43 15.60 -4.18
C VAL A 5 -11.59 16.51 -5.09
N VAL A 6 -12.05 16.70 -6.32
CA VAL A 6 -11.43 17.62 -7.28
C VAL A 6 -11.89 19.03 -6.93
N ARG A 7 -10.97 20.00 -6.96
CA ARG A 7 -11.27 21.43 -6.81
C ARG A 7 -11.36 22.05 -8.21
N ASP A 8 -12.20 23.08 -8.36
CA ASP A 8 -12.52 23.66 -9.67
C ASP A 8 -11.31 24.27 -10.40
N ASP A 9 -10.30 24.76 -9.68
CA ASP A 9 -9.07 25.33 -10.24
C ASP A 9 -7.93 24.32 -10.49
N GLU A 10 -8.20 23.02 -10.44
CA GLU A 10 -7.14 22.01 -10.58
C GLU A 10 -7.14 21.31 -11.95
N PRO A 11 -6.00 21.28 -12.67
CA PRO A 11 -5.90 20.54 -13.91
C PRO A 11 -6.10 19.03 -13.65
N PHE A 12 -6.87 18.39 -14.54
CA PHE A 12 -7.28 16.99 -14.45
C PHE A 12 -6.12 16.03 -14.13
N GLU A 13 -4.96 16.20 -14.75
CA GLU A 13 -3.80 15.34 -14.55
C GLU A 13 -3.29 15.35 -13.10
N LYS A 14 -3.39 16.50 -12.42
CA LYS A 14 -2.94 16.66 -11.04
C LYS A 14 -3.91 15.98 -10.07
N ALA A 15 -5.22 16.07 -10.34
CA ALA A 15 -6.24 15.31 -9.62
C ALA A 15 -6.06 13.80 -9.80
N LEU A 16 -5.79 13.34 -11.04
CA LEU A 16 -5.51 11.93 -11.34
C LEU A 16 -4.27 11.41 -10.61
N LYS A 17 -3.19 12.20 -10.57
CA LYS A 17 -1.97 11.85 -9.84
C LYS A 17 -2.22 11.71 -8.33
N ARG A 18 -3.03 12.60 -7.74
CA ARG A 18 -3.44 12.49 -6.33
C ARG A 18 -4.32 11.28 -6.07
N PHE A 19 -5.23 10.96 -6.99
CA PHE A 19 -6.02 9.74 -6.92
C PHE A 19 -5.16 8.47 -6.93
N LYS A 20 -4.25 8.33 -7.91
CA LYS A 20 -3.32 7.19 -7.98
C LYS A 20 -2.51 7.04 -6.69
N LYS A 21 -1.94 8.14 -6.18
CA LYS A 21 -1.18 8.14 -4.91
C LYS A 21 -2.05 7.77 -3.71
N THR A 22 -3.31 8.20 -3.68
CA THR A 22 -4.25 7.85 -2.59
C THR A 22 -4.61 6.37 -2.64
N CYS A 23 -4.82 5.80 -3.82
CA CYS A 23 -5.07 4.37 -4.02
C CYS A 23 -3.86 3.51 -3.64
N GLU A 24 -2.65 3.96 -3.99
CA GLU A 24 -1.39 3.32 -3.58
C GLU A 24 -1.20 3.37 -2.06
N LYS A 25 -1.41 4.54 -1.44
CA LYS A 25 -1.30 4.74 0.01
C LYS A 25 -2.34 3.91 0.77
N ALA A 26 -3.55 3.81 0.25
CA ALA A 26 -4.61 2.97 0.81
C ALA A 26 -4.32 1.47 0.64
N GLY A 27 -3.28 1.08 -0.12
CA GLY A 27 -2.88 -0.31 -0.27
C GLY A 27 -3.84 -1.15 -1.12
N ILE A 28 -4.80 -0.53 -1.83
CA ILE A 28 -5.86 -1.21 -2.58
C ILE A 28 -5.28 -2.20 -3.60
N MET A 29 -4.23 -1.80 -4.32
CA MET A 29 -3.54 -2.68 -5.29
C MET A 29 -2.85 -3.88 -4.62
N THR A 30 -2.32 -3.69 -3.42
CA THR A 30 -1.66 -4.75 -2.65
C THR A 30 -2.69 -5.73 -2.09
N GLU A 31 -3.83 -5.22 -1.62
CA GLU A 31 -4.97 -6.04 -1.18
C GLU A 31 -5.52 -6.87 -2.33
N MET A 32 -5.74 -6.24 -3.50
CA MET A 32 -6.20 -6.95 -4.69
C MET A 32 -5.27 -8.12 -5.03
N LYS A 33 -3.95 -7.91 -5.09
CA LYS A 33 -2.96 -8.97 -5.34
C LYS A 33 -2.98 -10.08 -4.29
N LYS A 34 -3.24 -9.74 -3.03
CA LYS A 34 -3.30 -10.71 -1.93
C LYS A 34 -4.57 -11.56 -1.96
N HIS A 35 -5.65 -11.03 -2.52
CA HIS A 35 -6.95 -11.70 -2.62
C HIS A 35 -7.21 -12.39 -3.97
N GLN A 36 -6.31 -12.22 -4.95
CA GLN A 36 -6.43 -12.87 -6.27
C GLN A 36 -6.45 -14.41 -6.22
N HIS A 37 -5.80 -15.02 -5.21
CA HIS A 37 -5.78 -16.47 -5.03
C HIS A 37 -6.05 -16.82 -3.58
N PHE A 38 -6.63 -18.00 -3.35
CA PHE A 38 -6.76 -18.52 -1.99
C PHE A 38 -5.36 -18.80 -1.42
N GLU A 39 -5.08 -18.19 -0.26
CA GLU A 39 -3.87 -18.43 0.50
C GLU A 39 -4.24 -19.20 1.77
N LYS A 40 -3.64 -20.40 1.96
CA LYS A 40 -3.84 -21.20 3.18
C LYS A 40 -3.52 -20.36 4.42
N PRO A 41 -4.27 -20.50 5.54
CA PRO A 41 -4.04 -19.70 6.75
C PRO A 41 -2.60 -19.73 7.28
N SER A 42 -1.90 -20.86 7.13
CA SER A 42 -0.48 -21.01 7.50
C SER A 42 0.44 -20.12 6.66
N GLU A 43 0.25 -20.10 5.35
CA GLU A 43 1.06 -19.30 4.43
C GLU A 43 0.79 -17.81 4.64
N ARG A 44 -0.47 -17.44 4.88
CA ARG A 44 -0.84 -16.07 5.25
C ARG A 44 -0.16 -15.62 6.55
N ARG A 45 -0.03 -16.50 7.56
CA ARG A 45 0.71 -16.22 8.81
C ARG A 45 2.21 -16.05 8.53
N LYS A 46 2.83 -16.96 7.78
CA LYS A 46 4.25 -16.87 7.39
C LYS A 46 4.55 -15.56 6.64
N ARG A 47 3.73 -15.21 5.64
CA ARG A 47 3.85 -13.97 4.85
C ARG A 47 3.79 -12.72 5.73
N LYS A 48 2.87 -12.68 6.71
CA LYS A 48 2.76 -11.56 7.67
C LYS A 48 4.02 -11.41 8.54
N ILE A 49 4.55 -12.52 9.06
CA ILE A 49 5.76 -12.50 9.91
C ILE A 49 6.97 -12.01 9.08
N ALA A 50 7.14 -12.53 7.86
CA ALA A 50 8.21 -12.10 6.97
C ALA A 50 8.12 -10.61 6.62
N ALA A 51 6.92 -10.10 6.35
CA ALA A 51 6.70 -8.67 6.10
C ALA A 51 7.05 -7.80 7.32
N ALA A 52 6.67 -8.22 8.53
CA ALA A 52 7.01 -7.51 9.76
C ALA A 52 8.52 -7.48 10.02
N LYS A 53 9.22 -8.62 9.85
CA LYS A 53 10.68 -8.71 9.95
C LYS A 53 11.38 -7.77 8.96
N ARG A 54 10.96 -7.77 7.70
CA ARG A 54 11.50 -6.86 6.67
C ARG A 54 11.27 -5.39 7.01
N LYS A 55 10.11 -5.04 7.58
CA LYS A 55 9.81 -3.67 8.01
C LYS A 55 10.72 -3.24 9.16
N ARG A 56 10.96 -4.13 10.13
CA ARG A 56 11.87 -3.88 11.26
C ARG A 56 13.31 -3.67 10.80
N MET A 57 13.84 -4.57 9.96
CA MET A 57 15.21 -4.44 9.44
C MET A 57 15.40 -3.11 8.69
N LYS A 58 14.42 -2.71 7.86
CA LYS A 58 14.46 -1.42 7.15
C LYS A 58 14.40 -0.20 8.08
N PHE A 59 13.75 -0.33 9.23
CA PHE A 59 13.70 0.73 10.22
C PHE A 59 15.04 0.85 10.94
N GLU A 60 15.59 -0.28 11.38
CA GLU A 60 16.89 -0.36 12.04
C GLU A 60 18.01 0.18 11.13
N THR A 61 18.10 -0.23 9.86
CA THR A 61 19.11 0.30 8.94
C THR A 61 18.99 1.80 8.67
N ARG A 62 17.79 2.37 8.79
CA ARG A 62 17.54 3.80 8.55
C ARG A 62 17.74 4.66 9.79
N PHE A 63 17.61 4.08 10.98
CA PHE A 63 17.87 4.74 12.26
C PHE A 63 19.36 4.75 12.61
N ASN A 64 20.10 3.74 12.15
CA ASN A 64 21.53 3.60 12.37
C ASN A 64 22.39 4.35 11.33
N GLN A 65 21.78 5.22 10.52
CA GLN A 65 22.39 6.04 9.48
C GLN A 65 22.36 7.51 9.86
#